data_AF-A0A916NCJ5-F1
#
_entry.id   AF-A0A916NCJ5-F1
#
_cell.length_a   1.000
_cell.length_b   1.000
_cell.length_c   1.000
_cell.angle_alpha   90.00
_cell.angle_beta   90.00
_cell.angle_gamma   90.00
#
_symmetry.space_group_name_H-M   'P 1'
#
loop_
_entity.id
_entity.type
_entity.pdbx_description
1 polymer ?
#
loop_
_entity_poly.entity_id
_entity_poly.type
_entity_poly.pdbx_seq_one_letter_code
_entity_poly.pdbx_strand_id
1 'polypeptide(L)'
;MLNACTSKKTESTDLSENEQQSLTILRDVLSGQSEWVKVHAAEYLLWSGYPEGVKETFLEEEKRSGTKPPYRIGIWRVLAQAATGETEKKAFTDKIKAVFLDSTATDRTHAVETLAKLRISPLADDQPLTKKTLNGPVSPLSLYTLWSVAFTTQDSLRKAPAKLLEMILNAGDDVTFKTIPAYALRQIKGLSDQEWEQLADAALAEPAASPARVYMLSAAFTTASAGSPKREQIHAELLKYKNATSKGDVAEMAAALADSGSEDDIPLLVSLFKDTAQLSSEADKADVAASAAHAVLRIMKRNR
;
A
#
# COMPACT_ATOMS: atom_id res chain seq x y z
N MET A 1 51.74 -27.32 4.46
CA MET A 1 51.20 -26.97 3.13
C MET A 1 50.31 -28.11 2.68
N LEU A 2 49.01 -27.88 2.53
CA LEU A 2 48.20 -28.18 1.33
C LEU A 2 46.72 -28.00 1.67
N ASN A 3 46.06 -27.26 0.79
CA ASN A 3 44.80 -26.55 0.94
C ASN A 3 43.59 -27.46 1.11
N ALA A 4 42.72 -27.13 2.07
CA ALA A 4 41.33 -27.54 2.06
C ALA A 4 40.51 -26.47 1.33
N CYS A 5 40.13 -26.75 0.08
CA CYS A 5 39.11 -25.98 -0.64
C CYS A 5 37.73 -26.40 -0.12
N THR A 6 37.16 -25.64 0.81
CA THR A 6 35.73 -25.66 1.09
C THR A 6 35.00 -24.96 -0.05
N SER A 7 34.43 -25.75 -0.96
CA SER A 7 33.42 -25.29 -1.91
C SER A 7 32.23 -24.77 -1.09
N LYS A 8 32.02 -23.45 -1.10
CA LYS A 8 30.74 -22.85 -0.70
C LYS A 8 29.69 -23.35 -1.70
N LYS A 9 28.77 -24.19 -1.23
CA LYS A 9 27.49 -24.41 -1.90
C LYS A 9 26.80 -23.05 -2.00
N THR A 10 26.70 -22.53 -3.21
CA THR A 10 25.73 -21.49 -3.54
C THR A 10 24.36 -22.14 -3.41
N GLU A 11 23.59 -21.77 -2.38
CA GLU A 11 22.17 -22.12 -2.32
C GLU A 11 21.48 -21.45 -3.50
N SER A 12 21.23 -22.25 -4.55
CA SER A 12 20.24 -21.92 -5.56
C SER A 12 18.88 -22.00 -4.88
N THR A 13 18.32 -20.86 -4.49
CA THR A 13 16.92 -20.76 -4.05
C THR A 13 16.03 -20.98 -5.25
N ASP A 14 15.68 -22.24 -5.49
CA ASP A 14 14.65 -22.58 -6.46
C ASP A 14 13.32 -21.98 -5.98
N LEU A 15 12.72 -21.12 -6.80
CA LEU A 15 11.44 -20.51 -6.49
C LEU A 15 10.35 -21.56 -6.62
N SER A 16 9.39 -21.57 -5.69
CA SER A 16 8.20 -22.42 -5.84
C SER A 16 7.41 -22.05 -7.10
N GLU A 17 6.54 -22.95 -7.56
CA GLU A 17 5.65 -22.71 -8.69
C GLU A 17 4.80 -21.44 -8.49
N ASN A 18 4.24 -21.24 -7.29
CA ASN A 18 3.44 -20.06 -6.95
C ASN A 18 4.25 -18.75 -7.00
N GLU A 19 5.52 -18.76 -6.57
CA GLU A 19 6.40 -17.59 -6.70
C GLU A 19 6.74 -17.30 -8.15
N GLN A 20 7.11 -18.32 -8.94
CA GLN A 20 7.41 -18.16 -10.36
C GLN A 20 6.21 -17.60 -11.12
N GLN A 21 5.01 -18.11 -10.83
CA GLN A 21 3.76 -17.62 -11.41
C GLN A 21 3.49 -16.17 -11.00
N SER A 22 3.65 -15.85 -9.71
CA SER A 22 3.44 -14.48 -9.19
C SER A 22 4.39 -13.48 -9.85
N LEU A 23 5.66 -13.83 -10.03
CA LEU A 23 6.65 -12.99 -10.71
C LEU A 23 6.32 -12.80 -12.19
N THR A 24 5.88 -13.86 -12.87
CA THR A 24 5.43 -13.77 -14.26
C THR A 24 4.28 -12.79 -14.39
N ILE A 25 3.25 -12.91 -13.54
CA ILE A 25 2.10 -11.99 -13.53
C ILE A 25 2.56 -10.54 -13.33
N LEU A 26 3.38 -10.27 -12.32
CA LEU A 26 3.85 -8.90 -12.06
C LEU A 26 4.64 -8.30 -13.23
N ARG A 27 5.47 -9.12 -13.90
CA ARG A 27 6.25 -8.68 -15.08
C ARG A 27 5.38 -8.47 -16.32
N ASP A 28 4.37 -9.32 -16.52
CA ASP A 28 3.40 -9.18 -17.60
C ASP A 28 2.55 -7.91 -17.41
N VAL A 29 2.13 -7.63 -16.17
CA VAL A 29 1.40 -6.40 -15.85
C VAL A 29 2.29 -5.17 -16.03
N LEU A 30 3.56 -5.19 -15.57
CA LEU A 30 4.51 -4.11 -15.76
C LEU A 30 4.72 -3.76 -17.25
N SER A 31 4.80 -4.78 -18.11
CA SER A 31 5.07 -4.62 -19.53
C SER A 31 3.82 -4.30 -20.36
N GLY A 32 2.68 -4.88 -20.02
CA GLY A 32 1.45 -4.81 -20.82
C GLY A 32 0.42 -3.76 -20.39
N GLN A 33 0.42 -3.33 -19.13
CA GLN A 33 -0.55 -2.35 -18.63
C GLN A 33 -0.03 -0.91 -18.72
N SER A 34 -0.87 0.04 -18.31
CA SER A 34 -0.56 1.48 -18.31
C SER A 34 -0.96 2.14 -16.99
N GLU A 35 -0.45 3.36 -16.79
CA GLU A 35 -0.80 4.24 -15.68
C GLU A 35 -0.73 3.55 -14.30
N TRP A 36 -1.79 3.64 -13.50
CA TRP A 36 -1.81 3.17 -12.11
C TRP A 36 -1.60 1.66 -11.98
N VAL A 37 -2.11 0.87 -12.92
CA VAL A 37 -1.93 -0.60 -12.89
C VAL A 37 -0.44 -0.95 -13.08
N LYS A 38 0.25 -0.23 -13.98
CA LYS A 38 1.70 -0.36 -14.14
C LYS A 38 2.46 0.09 -12.90
N VAL A 39 2.03 1.19 -12.26
CA VAL A 39 2.61 1.69 -11.00
C VAL A 39 2.52 0.63 -9.91
N HIS A 40 1.35 0.02 -9.71
CA HIS A 40 1.18 -1.01 -8.69
C HIS A 40 2.08 -2.23 -8.94
N ALA A 41 2.14 -2.74 -10.17
CA ALA A 41 3.04 -3.85 -10.50
C ALA A 41 4.51 -3.53 -10.23
N ALA A 42 4.97 -2.33 -10.60
CA ALA A 42 6.32 -1.87 -10.29
C ALA A 42 6.60 -1.80 -8.79
N GLU A 43 5.67 -1.21 -8.02
CA GLU A 43 5.78 -1.13 -6.57
C GLU A 43 5.83 -2.52 -5.93
N TYR A 44 4.96 -3.44 -6.36
CA TYR A 44 4.95 -4.81 -5.88
C TYR A 44 6.24 -5.57 -6.18
N LEU A 45 6.83 -5.37 -7.36
CA LEU A 45 8.15 -5.92 -7.71
C LEU A 45 9.24 -5.40 -6.78
N LEU A 46 9.30 -4.08 -6.57
CA LEU A 46 10.25 -3.45 -5.65
C LEU A 46 10.09 -3.96 -4.22
N TRP A 47 8.86 -4.00 -3.68
CA TRP A 47 8.58 -4.42 -2.31
C TRP A 47 8.81 -5.91 -2.06
N SER A 48 8.70 -6.73 -3.11
CA SER A 48 8.93 -8.17 -3.03
C SER A 48 10.42 -8.51 -3.16
N GLY A 49 11.25 -7.58 -3.65
CA GLY A 49 12.70 -7.74 -3.80
C GLY A 49 13.12 -8.22 -5.19
N TYR A 50 12.32 -7.93 -6.22
CA TYR A 50 12.58 -8.28 -7.62
C TYR A 50 12.57 -7.01 -8.48
N PRO A 51 13.56 -6.10 -8.31
CA PRO A 51 13.53 -4.76 -8.89
C PRO A 51 13.87 -4.72 -10.38
N GLU A 52 14.23 -5.85 -11.00
CA GLU A 52 14.80 -5.90 -12.35
C GLU A 52 13.85 -5.28 -13.39
N GLY A 53 14.35 -4.33 -14.17
CA GLY A 53 13.61 -3.68 -15.25
C GLY A 53 12.63 -2.58 -14.81
N VAL A 54 12.36 -2.44 -13.50
CA VAL A 54 11.41 -1.43 -12.99
C VAL A 54 11.93 -0.02 -13.25
N LYS A 55 13.18 0.26 -12.91
CA LYS A 55 13.78 1.59 -13.04
C LYS A 55 13.82 2.02 -14.51
N GLU A 56 14.29 1.16 -15.39
CA GLU A 56 14.40 1.40 -16.83
C GLU A 56 13.03 1.71 -17.43
N THR A 57 12.02 0.90 -17.08
CA THR A 57 10.63 1.10 -17.52
C THR A 57 10.11 2.46 -17.10
N PHE A 58 10.34 2.85 -15.85
CA PHE A 58 9.79 4.09 -15.31
C PHE A 58 10.55 5.35 -15.70
N LEU A 59 11.83 5.25 -16.08
CA LEU A 59 12.55 6.34 -16.72
C LEU A 59 11.96 6.65 -18.11
N GLU A 60 11.53 5.63 -18.84
CA GLU A 60 10.82 5.82 -20.11
C GLU A 60 9.41 6.40 -19.91
N GLU A 61 8.68 5.95 -18.89
CA GLU A 61 7.40 6.56 -18.50
C GLU A 61 7.58 8.03 -18.10
N GLU A 62 8.65 8.38 -17.38
CA GLU A 62 8.94 9.77 -16.98
C GLU A 62 9.19 10.68 -18.19
N LYS A 63 9.96 10.21 -19.18
CA LYS A 63 10.16 10.93 -20.44
C LYS A 63 8.86 11.20 -21.19
N ARG A 64 7.93 10.24 -21.18
CA ARG A 64 6.67 10.31 -21.95
C ARG A 64 5.55 11.05 -21.21
N SER A 65 5.48 10.86 -19.89
CA SER A 65 4.30 11.20 -19.08
C SER A 65 4.66 11.92 -17.76
N GLY A 66 5.92 12.31 -17.55
CA GLY A 66 6.37 13.00 -16.33
C GLY A 66 5.72 14.37 -16.09
N THR A 67 4.97 14.91 -17.05
CA THR A 67 4.21 16.16 -16.93
C THR A 67 2.71 15.94 -16.77
N LYS A 68 2.19 14.71 -16.88
CA LYS A 68 0.75 14.41 -16.87
C LYS A 68 0.24 14.19 -15.44
N PRO A 69 -0.51 15.13 -14.84
CA PRO A 69 -1.16 14.88 -13.56
C PRO A 69 -2.36 13.90 -13.72
N PRO A 70 -2.68 13.06 -12.72
CA PRO A 70 -1.88 12.78 -11.52
C PRO A 70 -0.79 11.72 -11.72
N TYR A 71 -0.71 11.10 -12.91
CA TYR A 71 0.17 9.95 -13.19
C TYR A 71 1.66 10.22 -12.90
N ARG A 72 2.14 11.44 -13.17
CA ARG A 72 3.52 11.87 -12.85
C ARG A 72 3.95 11.57 -11.42
N ILE A 73 3.01 11.65 -10.46
CA ILE A 73 3.29 11.35 -9.05
C ILE A 73 3.60 9.87 -8.84
N GLY A 74 2.82 8.98 -9.47
CA GLY A 74 3.07 7.54 -9.44
C GLY A 74 4.43 7.18 -10.06
N ILE A 75 4.77 7.83 -11.18
CA ILE A 75 6.06 7.66 -11.85
C ILE A 75 7.21 8.03 -10.91
N TRP A 76 7.17 9.24 -10.35
CA TRP A 76 8.22 9.70 -9.45
C TRP A 76 8.29 8.89 -8.16
N ARG A 77 7.16 8.35 -7.67
CA ARG A 77 7.13 7.45 -6.51
C ARG A 77 7.87 6.14 -6.77
N VAL A 78 7.65 5.54 -7.94
CA VAL A 78 8.38 4.32 -8.35
C VAL A 78 9.87 4.61 -8.51
N LEU A 79 10.23 5.71 -9.19
CA LEU A 79 11.62 6.09 -9.38
C LEU A 79 12.35 6.43 -8.08
N ALA A 80 11.66 7.06 -7.12
CA ALA A 80 12.22 7.31 -5.79
C ALA A 80 12.52 6.01 -5.03
N GLN A 81 11.69 4.97 -5.20
CA GLN A 81 11.88 3.66 -4.56
C GLN A 81 12.90 2.79 -5.28
N ALA A 82 13.03 2.93 -6.61
CA ALA A 82 13.99 2.22 -7.44
C ALA A 82 15.39 2.89 -7.48
N ALA A 83 15.53 4.07 -6.87
CA ALA A 83 16.79 4.82 -6.86
C ALA A 83 17.89 4.05 -6.12
N THR A 84 19.11 4.07 -6.67
CA THR A 84 20.27 3.34 -6.09
C THR A 84 21.06 4.18 -5.08
N GLY A 85 20.70 5.44 -4.90
CA GLY A 85 21.37 6.34 -3.96
C GLY A 85 20.51 7.53 -3.56
N GLU A 86 20.89 8.16 -2.45
CA GLU A 86 20.11 9.24 -1.84
C GLU A 86 19.94 10.46 -2.73
N THR A 87 20.94 10.82 -3.55
CA THR A 87 20.83 11.96 -4.48
C THR A 87 19.74 11.76 -5.52
N GLU A 88 19.68 10.57 -6.12
CA GLU A 88 18.68 10.23 -7.13
C GLU A 88 17.27 10.15 -6.51
N LYS A 89 17.17 9.46 -5.36
CA LYS A 89 15.92 9.40 -4.58
C LYS A 89 15.42 10.81 -4.25
N LYS A 90 16.33 11.67 -3.76
CA LYS A 90 16.00 13.05 -3.40
C LYS A 90 15.44 13.82 -4.60
N ALA A 91 16.03 13.68 -5.78
CA ALA A 91 15.56 14.37 -6.99
C ALA A 91 14.07 14.06 -7.31
N PHE A 92 13.64 12.81 -7.18
CA PHE A 92 12.23 12.44 -7.41
C PHE A 92 11.32 12.85 -6.25
N THR A 93 11.78 12.68 -5.00
CA THR A 93 10.99 13.13 -3.83
C THR A 93 10.80 14.64 -3.79
N ASP A 94 11.78 15.43 -4.24
CA ASP A 94 11.67 16.88 -4.35
C ASP A 94 10.64 17.30 -5.41
N LYS A 95 10.53 16.58 -6.54
CA LYS A 95 9.46 16.80 -7.54
C LYS A 95 8.08 16.58 -6.93
N ILE A 96 7.90 15.50 -6.16
CA ILE A 96 6.64 15.19 -5.46
C ILE A 96 6.32 16.28 -4.42
N LYS A 97 7.31 16.67 -3.61
CA LYS A 97 7.14 17.75 -2.63
C LYS A 97 6.77 19.07 -3.30
N ALA A 98 7.41 19.43 -4.41
CA ALA A 98 7.09 20.65 -5.14
C ALA A 98 5.61 20.70 -5.56
N VAL A 99 5.03 19.57 -6.00
CA VAL A 99 3.59 19.49 -6.30
C VAL A 99 2.73 19.66 -5.05
N PHE A 100 3.12 19.12 -3.90
CA PHE A 100 2.41 19.38 -2.65
C PHE A 100 2.49 20.85 -2.22
N LEU A 101 3.61 21.51 -2.47
CA LEU A 101 3.85 22.90 -2.06
C LEU A 101 3.18 23.91 -3.00
N ASP A 102 2.87 23.51 -4.23
CA ASP A 102 2.04 24.30 -5.15
C ASP A 102 0.55 24.18 -4.80
N SER A 103 0.02 25.23 -4.18
CA SER A 103 -1.41 25.30 -3.81
C SER A 103 -2.38 25.26 -4.99
N THR A 104 -1.90 25.45 -6.23
CA THR A 104 -2.71 25.42 -7.46
C THR A 104 -2.66 24.07 -8.18
N ALA A 105 -1.78 23.16 -7.77
CA ALA A 105 -1.64 21.86 -8.40
C ALA A 105 -2.89 20.99 -8.21
N THR A 106 -3.39 20.41 -9.30
CA THR A 106 -4.62 19.58 -9.29
C THR A 106 -4.40 18.19 -8.69
N ASP A 107 -3.15 17.73 -8.65
CA ASP A 107 -2.72 16.43 -8.12
C ASP A 107 -2.05 16.51 -6.75
N ARG A 108 -2.24 17.63 -6.03
CA ARG A 108 -1.69 17.88 -4.69
C ARG A 108 -2.05 16.79 -3.66
N THR A 109 -3.26 16.23 -3.75
CA THR A 109 -3.71 15.10 -2.91
C THR A 109 -2.87 13.85 -3.15
N HIS A 110 -2.60 13.50 -4.42
CA HIS A 110 -1.78 12.35 -4.78
C HIS A 110 -0.32 12.55 -4.33
N ALA A 111 0.17 13.78 -4.42
CA ALA A 111 1.51 14.14 -3.96
C ALA A 111 1.65 13.88 -2.45
N VAL A 112 0.73 14.36 -1.62
CA VAL A 112 0.84 14.15 -0.16
C VAL A 112 0.58 12.71 0.27
N GLU A 113 -0.31 11.98 -0.40
CA GLU A 113 -0.47 10.53 -0.19
C GLU A 113 0.84 9.81 -0.48
N THR A 114 1.52 10.17 -1.57
CA THR A 114 2.82 9.62 -1.93
C THR A 114 3.90 9.98 -0.92
N LEU A 115 3.95 11.21 -0.43
CA LEU A 115 4.87 11.59 0.65
C LEU A 115 4.63 10.75 1.90
N ALA A 116 3.36 10.51 2.26
CA ALA A 116 3.01 9.65 3.38
C ALA A 116 3.48 8.21 3.19
N LYS A 117 3.24 7.62 2.00
CA LYS A 117 3.73 6.27 1.63
C LYS A 117 5.25 6.16 1.68
N LEU A 118 5.97 7.21 1.25
CA LEU A 118 7.43 7.30 1.31
C LEU A 118 7.97 7.69 2.69
N ARG A 119 7.08 7.91 3.67
CA ARG A 119 7.41 8.34 5.05
C ARG A 119 8.15 9.67 5.11
N ILE A 120 7.80 10.60 4.22
CA ILE A 120 8.36 11.94 4.12
C ILE A 120 7.32 12.94 4.61
N SER A 121 7.73 13.87 5.48
CA SER A 121 6.89 14.96 5.95
C SER A 121 7.25 16.27 5.23
N PRO A 122 6.28 17.00 4.65
CA PRO A 122 6.53 18.32 4.05
C PRO A 122 6.58 19.46 5.08
N LEU A 123 6.41 19.15 6.38
CA LEU A 123 6.25 20.17 7.43
C LEU A 123 7.48 21.08 7.57
N ALA A 124 8.68 20.55 7.33
CA ALA A 124 9.91 21.32 7.38
C ALA A 124 10.14 22.16 6.11
N ASP A 125 9.60 21.76 4.97
CA ASP A 125 9.75 22.48 3.70
C ASP A 125 8.85 23.73 3.65
N ASP A 126 7.60 23.65 4.15
CA ASP A 126 6.71 24.81 4.33
C ASP A 126 5.74 24.57 5.50
N GLN A 127 6.13 25.07 6.68
CA GLN A 127 5.34 24.91 7.88
C GLN A 127 3.98 25.65 7.82
N PRO A 128 3.90 26.93 7.41
CA PRO A 128 2.63 27.63 7.25
C PRO A 128 1.64 26.91 6.33
N LEU A 129 2.06 26.51 5.13
CA LEU A 129 1.20 25.83 4.17
C LEU A 129 0.74 24.47 4.69
N THR A 130 1.66 23.68 5.25
CA THR A 130 1.34 22.35 5.78
C THR A 130 0.35 22.43 6.93
N LYS A 131 0.54 23.37 7.87
CA LYS A 131 -0.42 23.61 8.97
C LYS A 131 -1.76 24.12 8.45
N LYS A 132 -1.77 25.02 7.46
CA LYS A 132 -3.00 25.50 6.83
C LYS A 132 -3.77 24.35 6.17
N THR A 133 -3.08 23.43 5.50
CA THR A 133 -3.71 22.25 4.91
C THR A 133 -4.28 21.31 5.98
N LEU A 134 -3.54 21.05 7.05
CA LEU A 134 -4.00 20.20 8.17
C LEU A 134 -5.23 20.76 8.87
N ASN A 135 -5.27 22.09 9.07
CA ASN A 135 -6.34 22.78 9.78
C ASN A 135 -7.47 23.25 8.84
N GLY A 136 -7.36 22.95 7.54
CA GLY A 136 -8.40 23.26 6.56
C GLY A 136 -9.61 22.34 6.69
N PRO A 137 -10.58 22.43 5.75
CA PRO A 137 -11.68 21.49 5.67
C PRO A 137 -11.15 20.05 5.64
N VAL A 138 -11.83 19.17 6.37
CA VAL A 138 -11.48 17.77 6.32
C VAL A 138 -11.74 17.26 4.90
N SER A 139 -10.70 16.69 4.31
CA SER A 139 -10.65 16.29 2.91
C SER A 139 -9.56 15.23 2.76
N PRO A 140 -9.54 14.45 1.65
CA PRO A 140 -8.44 13.55 1.38
C PRO A 140 -7.06 14.23 1.50
N LEU A 141 -6.95 15.48 1.06
CA LEU A 141 -5.72 16.27 1.17
C LEU A 141 -5.29 16.44 2.64
N SER A 142 -6.18 16.87 3.54
CA SER A 142 -5.82 17.09 4.95
C SER A 142 -5.58 15.79 5.71
N LEU A 143 -6.33 14.71 5.38
CA LEU A 143 -6.15 13.38 5.97
C LEU A 143 -4.81 12.74 5.58
N TYR A 144 -4.44 12.79 4.29
CA TYR A 144 -3.12 12.33 3.86
C TYR A 144 -1.99 13.22 4.37
N THR A 145 -2.24 14.52 4.54
CA THR A 145 -1.28 15.41 5.22
C THR A 145 -1.07 14.98 6.67
N LEU A 146 -2.14 14.61 7.39
CA LEU A 146 -2.03 14.09 8.76
C LEU A 146 -1.15 12.84 8.83
N TRP A 147 -1.34 11.90 7.91
CA TRP A 147 -0.49 10.71 7.82
C TRP A 147 0.96 11.10 7.50
N SER A 148 1.21 11.95 6.50
CA SER A 148 2.56 12.36 6.12
C SER A 148 3.32 13.06 7.25
N VAL A 149 2.67 13.93 8.05
CA VAL A 149 3.31 14.60 9.19
C VAL A 149 3.50 13.70 10.41
N ALA A 150 2.88 12.51 10.45
CA ALA A 150 3.20 11.53 11.50
C ALA A 150 4.69 11.18 11.50
N PHE A 151 5.35 11.22 10.35
CA PHE A 151 6.77 10.92 10.21
C PHE A 151 7.72 12.09 10.52
N THR A 152 7.23 13.26 10.95
CA THR A 152 8.12 14.38 11.32
C THR A 152 9.01 14.02 12.51
N THR A 153 8.44 13.37 13.54
CA THR A 153 9.15 12.99 14.76
C THR A 153 8.66 11.64 15.27
N GLN A 154 9.46 10.98 16.12
CA GLN A 154 9.04 9.74 16.78
C GLN A 154 7.82 9.93 17.70
N ASP A 155 7.68 11.09 18.32
CA ASP A 155 6.51 11.40 19.16
C ASP A 155 5.24 11.58 18.31
N SER A 156 5.35 12.28 17.17
CA SER A 156 4.26 12.40 16.20
C SER A 156 3.83 11.03 15.67
N LEU A 157 4.80 10.16 15.36
CA LEU A 157 4.54 8.82 14.86
C LEU A 157 3.82 7.96 15.90
N ARG A 158 4.22 8.05 17.18
CA ARG A 158 3.58 7.31 18.28
C ARG A 158 2.14 7.74 18.52
N LYS A 159 1.81 9.02 18.33
CA LYS A 159 0.48 9.59 18.59
C LYS A 159 -0.49 9.46 17.41
N ALA A 160 0.03 9.28 16.20
CA ALA A 160 -0.79 9.22 15.00
C ALA A 160 -1.84 8.08 15.00
N PRO A 161 -1.54 6.84 15.46
CA PRO A 161 -2.50 5.74 15.43
C PRO A 161 -3.76 6.03 16.25
N ALA A 162 -3.59 6.48 17.50
CA ALA A 162 -4.68 6.87 18.39
C ALA A 162 -5.57 7.96 17.76
N LYS A 163 -4.94 8.97 17.15
CA LYS A 163 -5.65 10.06 16.47
C LYS A 163 -6.42 9.57 15.24
N LEU A 164 -5.83 8.70 14.43
CA LEU A 164 -6.51 8.12 13.26
C LEU A 164 -7.69 7.26 13.68
N LEU A 165 -7.55 6.47 14.75
CA LEU A 165 -8.64 5.70 15.33
C LEU A 165 -9.78 6.61 15.81
N GLU A 166 -9.48 7.67 16.56
CA GLU A 166 -10.48 8.63 17.00
C GLU A 166 -11.28 9.22 15.81
N MET A 167 -10.61 9.50 14.69
CA MET A 167 -11.28 9.97 13.48
C MET A 167 -12.23 8.91 12.88
N ILE A 168 -11.84 7.64 12.86
CA ILE A 168 -12.68 6.53 12.39
C ILE A 168 -13.93 6.41 13.26
N LEU A 169 -13.75 6.41 14.59
CA LEU A 169 -14.84 6.21 15.55
C LEU A 169 -15.84 7.38 15.57
N ASN A 170 -15.37 8.60 15.27
CA ASN A 170 -16.19 9.81 15.25
C ASN A 170 -16.72 10.17 13.85
N ALA A 171 -16.44 9.37 12.82
CA ALA A 171 -16.80 9.68 11.44
C ALA A 171 -18.31 9.63 11.15
N GLY A 172 -19.13 9.00 12.01
CA GLY A 172 -20.54 8.78 11.75
C GLY A 172 -20.74 7.97 10.47
N ASP A 173 -21.45 8.51 9.49
CA ASP A 173 -21.68 7.88 8.17
C ASP A 173 -20.69 8.35 7.09
N ASP A 174 -19.70 9.20 7.41
CA ASP A 174 -18.73 9.70 6.43
C ASP A 174 -17.72 8.62 6.05
N VAL A 175 -17.92 8.05 4.86
CA VAL A 175 -17.06 7.00 4.28
C VAL A 175 -15.61 7.47 4.14
N THR A 176 -15.36 8.72 3.75
CA THR A 176 -13.99 9.22 3.52
C THR A 176 -13.20 9.25 4.83
N PHE A 177 -13.87 9.64 5.92
CA PHE A 177 -13.27 9.76 7.25
C PHE A 177 -13.07 8.41 7.93
N LYS A 178 -13.70 7.35 7.44
CA LYS A 178 -13.37 5.97 7.83
C LYS A 178 -12.26 5.40 6.95
N THR A 179 -12.39 5.51 5.63
CA THR A 179 -11.51 4.86 4.65
C THR A 179 -10.07 5.35 4.72
N ILE A 180 -9.83 6.67 4.65
CA ILE A 180 -8.46 7.19 4.57
C ILE A 180 -7.71 6.99 5.90
N PRO A 181 -8.31 7.28 7.08
CA PRO A 181 -7.65 6.99 8.34
C PRO A 181 -7.41 5.50 8.58
N ALA A 182 -8.35 4.61 8.21
CA ALA A 182 -8.13 3.17 8.29
C ALA A 182 -6.98 2.71 7.38
N TYR A 183 -6.93 3.22 6.15
CA TYR A 183 -5.83 2.96 5.23
C TYR A 183 -4.48 3.44 5.78
N ALA A 184 -4.41 4.67 6.30
CA ALA A 184 -3.20 5.18 6.94
C ALA A 184 -2.80 4.37 8.18
N LEU A 185 -3.77 3.94 8.98
CA LEU A 185 -3.56 3.17 10.20
C LEU A 185 -2.95 1.79 9.92
N ARG A 186 -3.37 1.11 8.84
CA ARG A 186 -2.73 -0.11 8.36
C ARG A 186 -1.23 0.06 8.06
N GLN A 187 -0.86 1.23 7.54
CA GLN A 187 0.53 1.52 7.13
C GLN A 187 1.41 1.95 8.30
N ILE A 188 0.87 2.72 9.24
CA ILE A 188 1.60 3.21 10.42
C ILE A 188 1.65 2.15 11.52
N LYS A 189 0.56 1.38 11.70
CA LYS A 189 0.35 0.42 12.80
C LYS A 189 0.49 1.08 14.17
N GLY A 190 0.67 0.28 15.23
CA GLY A 190 1.03 0.79 16.56
C GLY A 190 -0.16 1.19 17.44
N LEU A 191 -1.33 0.59 17.24
CA LEU A 191 -2.40 0.63 18.24
C LEU A 191 -2.01 -0.17 19.48
N SER A 192 -2.46 0.26 20.66
CA SER A 192 -2.55 -0.58 21.84
C SER A 192 -3.64 -1.64 21.71
N ASP A 193 -3.63 -2.68 22.55
CA ASP A 193 -4.66 -3.73 22.53
C ASP A 193 -6.08 -3.14 22.73
N GLN A 194 -6.23 -2.14 23.61
CA GLN A 194 -7.51 -1.49 23.85
C GLN A 194 -8.00 -0.72 22.62
N GLU A 195 -7.11 0.04 21.98
CA GLU A 195 -7.43 0.78 20.76
C GLU A 195 -7.72 -0.17 19.58
N TRP A 196 -7.00 -1.30 19.52
CA TRP A 196 -7.27 -2.34 18.54
C TRP A 196 -8.65 -2.96 18.73
N GLU A 197 -9.06 -3.28 19.96
CA GLU A 197 -10.40 -3.80 20.25
C GLU A 197 -11.50 -2.83 19.80
N GLN A 198 -11.31 -1.52 20.01
CA GLN A 198 -12.23 -0.49 19.52
C GLN A 198 -12.34 -0.48 17.99
N LEU A 199 -11.20 -0.56 17.29
CA LEU A 199 -11.18 -0.64 15.83
C LEU A 199 -11.86 -1.91 15.34
N ALA A 200 -11.57 -3.04 15.97
CA ALA A 200 -12.11 -4.34 15.62
C ALA A 200 -13.64 -4.36 15.75
N ASP A 201 -14.18 -3.84 16.86
CA ASP A 201 -15.62 -3.72 17.07
C ASP A 201 -16.26 -2.80 16.03
N ALA A 202 -15.66 -1.64 15.76
CA ALA A 202 -16.15 -0.72 14.73
C ALA A 202 -16.13 -1.35 13.33
N ALA A 203 -15.08 -2.09 12.97
CA ALA A 203 -14.94 -2.75 11.67
C ALA A 203 -15.97 -3.87 11.45
N LEU A 204 -16.29 -4.62 12.52
CA LEU A 204 -17.30 -5.67 12.49
C LEU A 204 -18.73 -5.12 12.50
N ALA A 205 -18.95 -3.97 13.15
CA ALA A 205 -20.24 -3.29 13.17
C ALA A 205 -20.54 -2.50 11.88
N GLU A 206 -19.51 -2.12 11.11
CA GLU A 206 -19.69 -1.38 9.87
C GLU A 206 -20.58 -2.16 8.87
N PRO A 207 -21.59 -1.51 8.23
CA PRO A 207 -22.47 -2.19 7.29
C PRO A 207 -21.71 -2.85 6.13
N ALA A 208 -22.15 -4.04 5.71
CA ALA A 208 -21.53 -4.77 4.59
C ALA A 208 -21.52 -3.97 3.27
N ALA A 209 -22.51 -3.12 3.06
CA ALA A 209 -22.62 -2.27 1.88
C ALA A 209 -21.74 -1.00 1.96
N SER A 210 -21.14 -0.70 3.11
CA SER A 210 -20.28 0.46 3.27
C SER A 210 -18.94 0.25 2.58
N PRO A 211 -18.51 1.15 1.67
CA PRO A 211 -17.19 1.08 1.05
C PRO A 211 -16.03 1.19 2.06
N ALA A 212 -16.28 1.75 3.26
CA ALA A 212 -15.26 1.88 4.29
C ALA A 212 -14.91 0.55 4.97
N ARG A 213 -15.83 -0.42 4.94
CA ARG A 213 -15.73 -1.64 5.75
C ARG A 213 -14.47 -2.46 5.44
N VAL A 214 -14.12 -2.63 4.16
CA VAL A 214 -12.91 -3.38 3.78
C VAL A 214 -11.64 -2.75 4.33
N TYR A 215 -11.55 -1.42 4.33
CA TYR A 215 -10.40 -0.70 4.86
C TYR A 215 -10.31 -0.80 6.38
N MET A 216 -11.43 -0.74 7.09
CA MET A 216 -11.49 -0.92 8.53
C MET A 216 -11.12 -2.35 8.93
N LEU A 217 -11.65 -3.37 8.24
CA LEU A 217 -11.29 -4.77 8.46
C LEU A 217 -9.81 -5.02 8.15
N SER A 218 -9.30 -4.46 7.04
CA SER A 218 -7.90 -4.53 6.64
C SER A 218 -6.98 -3.92 7.71
N ALA A 219 -7.31 -2.74 8.24
CA ALA A 219 -6.57 -2.11 9.33
C ALA A 219 -6.63 -2.95 10.61
N ALA A 220 -7.81 -3.43 11.01
CA ALA A 220 -7.96 -4.26 12.20
C ALA A 220 -7.17 -5.57 12.09
N PHE A 221 -7.21 -6.23 10.92
CA PHE A 221 -6.50 -7.49 10.69
C PHE A 221 -4.97 -7.35 10.80
N THR A 222 -4.44 -6.24 10.27
CA THR A 222 -2.99 -5.99 10.15
C THR A 222 -2.35 -5.32 11.36
N THR A 223 -3.17 -4.77 12.26
CA THR A 223 -2.72 -4.14 13.50
C THR A 223 -2.96 -5.00 14.75
N ALA A 224 -3.59 -6.16 14.61
CA ALA A 224 -3.87 -7.07 15.70
C ALA A 224 -2.61 -7.62 16.38
N SER A 225 -2.64 -7.73 17.70
CA SER A 225 -1.75 -8.61 18.44
C SER A 225 -2.13 -10.08 18.19
N ALA A 226 -1.14 -10.98 18.17
CA ALA A 226 -1.38 -12.38 17.84
C ALA A 226 -2.32 -13.06 18.86
N GLY A 227 -3.21 -13.94 18.38
CA GLY A 227 -3.99 -14.84 19.24
C GLY A 227 -5.39 -14.37 19.70
N SER A 228 -5.90 -13.24 19.21
CA SER A 228 -7.29 -12.83 19.50
C SER A 228 -8.31 -13.58 18.62
N PRO A 229 -9.35 -14.22 19.18
CA PRO A 229 -10.44 -14.83 18.39
C PRO A 229 -11.15 -13.84 17.46
N LYS A 230 -11.22 -12.56 17.85
CA LYS A 230 -11.84 -11.52 17.03
C LYS A 230 -11.04 -11.26 15.74
N ARG A 231 -9.72 -11.52 15.76
CA ARG A 231 -8.88 -11.46 14.56
C ARG A 231 -9.29 -12.51 13.52
N GLU A 232 -9.65 -13.72 13.95
CA GLU A 232 -10.15 -14.78 13.06
C GLU A 232 -11.49 -14.40 12.44
N GLN A 233 -12.39 -13.80 13.23
CA GLN A 233 -13.66 -13.27 12.72
C GLN A 233 -13.43 -12.16 11.68
N ILE A 234 -12.56 -11.19 11.98
CA ILE A 234 -12.18 -10.13 11.03
C ILE A 234 -11.61 -10.73 9.75
N HIS A 235 -10.73 -11.73 9.88
CA HIS A 235 -10.14 -12.42 8.74
C HIS A 235 -11.23 -13.06 7.86
N ALA A 236 -12.17 -13.81 8.46
CA ALA A 236 -13.28 -14.42 7.75
C ALA A 236 -14.18 -13.40 7.03
N GLU A 237 -14.46 -12.25 7.66
CA GLU A 237 -15.20 -11.16 7.00
C GLU A 237 -14.40 -10.53 5.84
N LEU A 238 -13.09 -10.36 6.01
CA LEU A 238 -12.20 -9.80 5.00
C LEU A 238 -12.13 -10.68 3.75
N LEU A 239 -12.05 -12.00 3.91
CA LEU A 239 -12.00 -12.95 2.77
C LEU A 239 -13.25 -12.93 1.89
N LYS A 240 -14.38 -12.40 2.37
CA LYS A 240 -15.61 -12.25 1.55
C LYS A 240 -15.42 -11.28 0.39
N TYR A 241 -14.47 -10.33 0.50
CA TYR A 241 -14.20 -9.34 -0.52
C TYR A 241 -13.55 -9.91 -1.79
N LYS A 242 -13.15 -11.19 -1.81
CA LYS A 242 -12.71 -11.86 -3.04
C LYS A 242 -13.73 -11.78 -4.19
N ASN A 243 -15.03 -11.68 -3.85
CA ASN A 243 -16.14 -11.61 -4.81
C ASN A 243 -16.64 -10.17 -5.03
N ALA A 244 -15.96 -9.15 -4.51
CA ALA A 244 -16.38 -7.77 -4.68
C ALA A 244 -16.26 -7.34 -6.15
N THR A 245 -17.22 -6.55 -6.62
CA THR A 245 -17.22 -5.98 -7.98
C THR A 245 -16.29 -4.76 -8.11
N SER A 246 -15.80 -4.23 -6.98
CA SER A 246 -14.81 -3.17 -6.91
C SER A 246 -13.42 -3.78 -6.88
N LYS A 247 -12.57 -3.44 -7.86
CA LYS A 247 -11.16 -3.85 -7.83
C LYS A 247 -10.40 -3.32 -6.62
N GLY A 248 -10.78 -2.15 -6.11
CA GLY A 248 -10.16 -1.53 -4.93
C GLY A 248 -10.38 -2.37 -3.69
N ASP A 249 -11.57 -2.96 -3.55
CA ASP A 249 -11.93 -3.77 -2.39
C ASP A 249 -11.18 -5.11 -2.41
N VAL A 250 -11.11 -5.75 -3.59
CA VAL A 250 -10.33 -7.00 -3.76
C VAL A 250 -8.84 -6.73 -3.52
N ALA A 251 -8.31 -5.62 -4.06
CA ALA A 251 -6.92 -5.24 -3.88
C ALA A 251 -6.59 -4.89 -2.41
N GLU A 252 -7.50 -4.23 -1.68
CA GLU A 252 -7.32 -3.93 -0.26
C GLU A 252 -7.30 -5.20 0.60
N MET A 253 -8.20 -6.16 0.32
CA MET A 253 -8.16 -7.50 0.92
C MET A 253 -6.82 -8.18 0.65
N ALA A 254 -6.38 -8.24 -0.61
CA ALA A 254 -5.09 -8.85 -0.96
C ALA A 254 -3.92 -8.13 -0.26
N ALA A 255 -3.95 -6.81 -0.15
CA ALA A 255 -2.92 -6.03 0.52
C ALA A 255 -2.89 -6.27 2.04
N ALA A 256 -4.01 -6.60 2.67
CA ALA A 256 -4.06 -7.02 4.07
C ALA A 256 -3.44 -8.40 4.27
N LEU A 257 -3.74 -9.36 3.39
CA LEU A 257 -3.15 -10.70 3.38
C LEU A 257 -1.64 -10.65 3.07
N ALA A 258 -1.23 -9.73 2.20
CA ALA A 258 0.18 -9.46 1.92
C ALA A 258 0.96 -9.02 3.17
N ASP A 259 0.31 -8.44 4.17
CA ASP A 259 0.95 -8.00 5.41
C ASP A 259 0.83 -9.04 6.53
N SER A 260 -0.35 -9.62 6.72
CA SER A 260 -0.67 -10.45 7.91
C SER A 260 -1.34 -11.79 7.61
N GLY A 261 -1.49 -12.15 6.33
CA GLY A 261 -2.00 -13.45 5.89
C GLY A 261 -0.99 -14.59 6.09
N SER A 262 -1.48 -15.81 5.91
CA SER A 262 -0.82 -17.09 6.16
C SER A 262 -0.80 -17.97 4.90
N GLU A 263 -0.19 -19.15 4.96
CA GLU A 263 -0.14 -20.09 3.82
C GLU A 263 -1.52 -20.59 3.41
N ASP A 264 -2.45 -20.68 4.36
CA ASP A 264 -3.84 -21.08 4.12
C ASP A 264 -4.59 -20.10 3.20
N ASP A 265 -4.07 -18.87 3.06
CA ASP A 265 -4.63 -17.83 2.21
C ASP A 265 -4.13 -17.91 0.76
N ILE A 266 -3.05 -18.65 0.50
CA ILE A 266 -2.44 -18.76 -0.84
C ILE A 266 -3.41 -19.33 -1.87
N PRO A 267 -4.17 -20.42 -1.62
CA PRO A 267 -5.12 -20.94 -2.61
C PRO A 267 -6.16 -19.90 -3.05
N LEU A 268 -6.64 -19.06 -2.12
CA LEU A 268 -7.56 -17.97 -2.43
C LEU A 268 -6.87 -16.92 -3.31
N LEU A 269 -5.66 -16.49 -2.96
CA LEU A 269 -4.91 -15.49 -3.73
C LEU A 269 -4.57 -15.99 -5.14
N VAL A 270 -4.16 -17.26 -5.27
CA VAL A 270 -3.88 -17.88 -6.56
C VAL A 270 -5.13 -17.96 -7.44
N SER A 271 -6.32 -18.19 -6.86
CA SER A 271 -7.57 -18.17 -7.64
C SER A 271 -7.81 -16.81 -8.32
N LEU A 272 -7.41 -15.71 -7.68
CA LEU A 272 -7.57 -14.35 -8.22
C LEU A 272 -6.67 -14.06 -9.43
N PHE A 273 -5.72 -14.95 -9.78
CA PHE A 273 -4.94 -14.80 -11.01
C PHE A 273 -5.79 -14.96 -12.26
N LYS A 274 -6.93 -15.67 -12.17
CA LYS A 274 -7.80 -15.99 -13.30
C LYS A 274 -9.27 -15.75 -12.99
N ASP A 275 -9.71 -16.03 -11.78
CA ASP A 275 -11.12 -16.00 -11.37
C ASP A 275 -11.51 -14.60 -10.89
N THR A 276 -11.60 -13.67 -11.85
CA THR A 276 -11.98 -12.26 -11.63
C THR A 276 -13.14 -11.84 -12.55
N ALA A 277 -14.04 -12.78 -12.86
CA ALA A 277 -15.18 -12.57 -13.76
C ALA A 277 -16.15 -11.48 -13.29
N GLN A 278 -16.14 -11.15 -11.99
CA GLN A 278 -16.93 -10.07 -11.40
C GLN A 278 -16.41 -8.66 -11.76
N LEU A 279 -15.19 -8.55 -12.30
CA LEU A 279 -14.60 -7.28 -12.73
C LEU A 279 -14.83 -7.07 -14.23
N SER A 280 -15.24 -5.86 -14.60
CA SER A 280 -15.68 -5.55 -15.97
C SER A 280 -14.54 -5.18 -16.93
N SER A 281 -13.40 -4.70 -16.43
CA SER A 281 -12.29 -4.26 -17.27
C SER A 281 -11.05 -5.15 -17.13
N GLU A 282 -10.34 -5.36 -18.24
CA GLU A 282 -9.08 -6.13 -18.24
C GLU A 282 -7.99 -5.45 -17.40
N ALA A 283 -7.99 -4.12 -17.34
CA ALA A 283 -7.08 -3.36 -16.49
C ALA A 283 -7.34 -3.64 -15.00
N ASP A 284 -8.61 -3.73 -14.60
CA ASP A 284 -8.98 -4.04 -13.21
C ASP A 284 -8.63 -5.48 -12.82
N LYS A 285 -8.86 -6.43 -13.75
CA LYS A 285 -8.44 -7.83 -13.56
C LYS A 285 -6.93 -7.95 -13.41
N ALA A 286 -6.17 -7.24 -14.25
CA ALA A 286 -4.71 -7.21 -14.17
C ALA A 286 -4.21 -6.60 -12.86
N ASP A 287 -4.86 -5.54 -12.38
CA ASP A 287 -4.52 -4.89 -11.10
C ASP A 287 -4.76 -5.83 -9.92
N VAL A 288 -5.91 -6.53 -9.90
CA VAL A 288 -6.21 -7.55 -8.87
C VAL A 288 -5.25 -8.72 -8.93
N ALA A 289 -4.93 -9.23 -10.12
CA ALA A 289 -3.94 -10.30 -10.27
C ALA A 289 -2.56 -9.86 -9.75
N ALA A 290 -2.15 -8.61 -10.01
CA ALA A 290 -0.91 -8.06 -9.48
C ALA A 290 -0.93 -7.93 -7.94
N SER A 291 -2.03 -7.44 -7.35
CA SER A 291 -2.17 -7.35 -5.89
C SER A 291 -2.14 -8.73 -5.24
N ALA A 292 -2.79 -9.73 -5.84
CA ALA A 292 -2.78 -11.11 -5.35
C ALA A 292 -1.39 -11.75 -5.46
N ALA A 293 -0.71 -11.55 -6.60
CA ALA A 293 0.65 -12.05 -6.82
C ALA A 293 1.63 -11.46 -5.80
N HIS A 294 1.51 -10.16 -5.52
CA HIS A 294 2.27 -9.53 -4.45
C HIS A 294 2.01 -10.16 -3.08
N ALA A 295 0.74 -10.42 -2.75
CA ALA A 295 0.37 -11.04 -1.48
C ALA A 295 0.97 -12.45 -1.32
N VAL A 296 0.93 -13.27 -2.37
CA VAL A 296 1.57 -14.60 -2.40
C VAL A 296 3.07 -14.47 -2.13
N LEU A 297 3.79 -13.62 -2.88
CA LEU A 297 5.23 -13.40 -2.67
C LEU A 297 5.55 -12.96 -1.25
N ARG A 298 4.72 -12.10 -0.66
CA ARG A 298 4.91 -11.60 0.71
C ARG A 298 4.68 -12.69 1.76
N ILE A 299 3.66 -13.52 1.61
CA ILE A 299 3.39 -14.65 2.52
C ILE A 299 4.56 -15.63 2.46
N MET A 300 4.95 -16.05 1.27
CA MET A 300 6.02 -17.04 1.09
C MET A 300 7.37 -16.54 1.61
N LYS A 301 7.67 -15.25 1.45
CA LYS A 301 8.88 -14.63 2.01
C LYS A 301 8.89 -14.61 3.54
N ARG A 302 7.75 -14.55 4.22
CA ARG A 302 7.68 -14.58 5.69
C ARG A 302 7.92 -15.97 6.29
N ASN A 303 7.67 -17.02 5.51
CA ASN A 303 7.72 -18.41 5.98
C ASN A 303 9.02 -19.14 5.59
N ARG A 304 9.96 -18.44 4.95
CA ARG A 304 11.34 -18.88 4.75
C ARG A 304 12.22 -18.45 5.92
#